data_AF-A0A957B7Q1-F1
#
_entry.id   AF-A0A957B7Q1-F1
#
_cell.length_a   1.000
_cell.length_b   1.000
_cell.length_c   1.000
_cell.angle_alpha   90.00
_cell.angle_beta   90.00
_cell.angle_gamma   90.00
#
_symmetry.space_group_name_H-M   'P 1'
#
loop_
_entity.id
_entity.type
_entity.pdbx_description
1 polymer ?
#
loop_
_entity_poly.entity_id
_entity_poly.type
_entity_poly.pdbx_seq_one_letter_code
_entity_poly.pdbx_strand_id
1 'polypeptide(L)'
;MTKLLPRILMLLTVAMALLGGMGAGLARLGVPMDAMSQGWIMVHGPLMISGFLGTLICLERAVALASRYKWSLMVPAVNAIGAVLVLISRDAAIARLFLTAGSLGLVILFGLMIRLHPSRDVLMMALGAVSWLVGNVLWLAGLPINQVVHLWTAFLIL
;
A
#
# COMPACT_ATOMS: atom_id res chain seq x y z
N MET A 1 -6.23 21.05 17.60
CA MET A 1 -6.47 19.58 17.72
C MET A 1 -6.89 18.93 16.40
N THR A 2 -7.71 19.57 15.56
CA THR A 2 -8.26 19.00 14.30
C THR A 2 -7.22 18.57 13.25
N LYS A 3 -6.05 19.22 13.15
CA LYS A 3 -4.98 18.82 12.21
C LYS A 3 -4.13 17.62 12.67
N LEU A 4 -4.15 17.28 13.97
CA LEU A 4 -3.40 16.13 14.49
C LEU A 4 -4.14 14.81 14.25
N LEU A 5 -5.48 14.83 14.33
CA LEU A 5 -6.28 13.62 14.25
C LEU A 5 -6.02 12.80 12.96
N PRO A 6 -5.99 13.38 11.74
CA PRO A 6 -5.72 12.62 10.52
C PRO A 6 -4.31 11.99 10.50
N ARG A 7 -3.32 12.69 11.08
CA ARG A 7 -1.93 12.19 11.16
C ARG A 7 -1.85 11.00 12.10
N ILE A 8 -2.49 11.10 13.27
CA ILE A 8 -2.53 10.01 14.24
C ILE A 8 -3.25 8.80 13.64
N LEU A 9 -4.41 9.00 13.00
CA LEU A 9 -5.15 7.91 12.36
C LEU A 9 -4.32 7.20 11.27
N MET A 10 -3.58 7.96 10.47
CA MET A 10 -2.72 7.39 9.44
C MET A 10 -1.55 6.62 10.03
N LEU A 11 -0.87 7.16 11.05
CA LEU A 11 0.20 6.46 11.76
C LEU A 11 -0.31 5.17 12.41
N LEU A 12 -1.47 5.21 13.07
CA LEU A 12 -2.10 4.03 13.65
C LEU A 12 -2.40 2.98 12.60
N THR A 13 -2.94 3.38 11.44
CA THR A 13 -3.24 2.45 10.35
C THR A 13 -1.98 1.77 9.83
N VAL A 14 -0.92 2.55 9.61
CA VAL A 14 0.39 2.03 9.17
C VAL A 14 0.98 1.09 10.22
N ALA A 15 0.94 1.44 11.51
CA ALA A 15 1.43 0.59 12.59
C ALA A 15 0.63 -0.71 12.70
N MET A 16 -0.70 -0.64 12.58
CA MET A 16 -1.57 -1.82 12.59
C MET A 16 -1.28 -2.75 11.41
N ALA A 17 -1.08 -2.20 10.20
CA ALA A 17 -0.72 -2.98 9.03
C ALA A 17 0.65 -3.66 9.20
N LEU A 18 1.63 -2.94 9.76
CA LEU A 18 2.95 -3.49 10.08
C LEU A 18 2.86 -4.63 11.10
N LEU A 19 2.19 -4.41 12.23
CA LEU A 19 2.09 -5.41 13.30
C LEU A 19 1.29 -6.64 12.85
N GLY A 20 0.18 -6.45 12.14
CA GLY A 20 -0.59 -7.55 11.56
C GLY A 20 0.21 -8.33 10.52
N GLY A 21 0.96 -7.63 9.66
CA GLY A 21 1.83 -8.24 8.66
C GLY A 21 3.00 -9.00 9.29
N MET A 22 3.60 -8.44 10.34
CA MET A 22 4.67 -9.08 11.11
C MET A 22 4.18 -10.36 11.81
N GLY A 23 3.04 -10.29 12.50
CA GLY A 23 2.42 -11.47 13.12
C GLY A 23 2.10 -12.57 12.11
N ALA A 24 1.49 -12.21 10.97
CA ALA A 24 1.24 -13.13 9.88
C ALA A 24 2.53 -13.71 9.26
N GLY A 25 3.60 -12.92 9.22
CA GLY A 25 4.92 -13.34 8.73
C GLY A 25 5.59 -14.33 9.67
N LEU A 26 5.58 -14.08 10.98
CA LEU A 26 6.07 -15.00 12.00
C LEU A 26 5.28 -16.32 11.98
N ALA A 27 3.95 -16.25 11.83
CA ALA A 27 3.10 -17.42 11.67
C ALA A 27 3.47 -18.22 10.40
N ARG A 28 3.78 -17.53 9.28
CA ARG A 28 4.29 -18.17 8.05
C ARG A 28 5.63 -18.88 8.23
N LEU A 29 6.49 -18.38 9.11
CA LEU A 29 7.77 -19.00 9.44
C LEU A 29 7.64 -20.19 10.40
N GLY A 30 6.42 -20.55 10.82
CA GLY A 30 6.17 -21.65 11.75
C GLY A 30 6.36 -21.27 13.22
N VAL A 31 6.54 -19.99 13.54
CA VAL A 31 6.60 -19.53 14.92
C VAL A 31 5.18 -19.62 15.53
N PRO A 32 5.00 -20.20 16.73
CA PRO A 32 3.68 -20.28 17.37
C PRO A 32 3.11 -18.89 17.65
N MET A 33 2.12 -18.47 16.86
CA MET A 33 1.42 -17.19 17.02
C MET A 33 -0.03 -17.40 17.50
N ASP A 34 -0.67 -16.33 17.94
CA ASP A 34 -2.08 -16.30 18.30
C ASP A 34 -3.01 -16.59 17.10
N ALA A 35 -4.28 -16.92 17.40
CA ALA A 35 -5.26 -17.27 16.37
C ALA A 35 -5.49 -16.14 15.35
N MET A 36 -5.35 -14.88 15.76
CA MET A 36 -5.50 -13.73 14.88
C MET A 36 -4.38 -13.69 13.83
N SER A 37 -3.11 -13.78 14.25
CA SER A 37 -1.97 -13.79 13.33
C SER A 37 -2.00 -15.00 12.39
N GLN A 38 -2.38 -16.17 12.90
CA GLN A 38 -2.57 -17.37 12.06
C GLN A 38 -3.66 -17.16 10.99
N GLY A 39 -4.75 -16.49 11.35
CA GLY A 39 -5.83 -16.15 10.42
C GLY A 39 -5.43 -15.18 9.30
N TRP A 40 -4.30 -14.47 9.44
CA TRP A 40 -3.79 -13.52 8.45
C TRP A 40 -2.63 -14.05 7.60
N ILE A 41 -2.22 -15.31 7.76
CA ILE A 41 -1.11 -15.94 7.01
C ILE A 41 -1.22 -15.72 5.49
N MET A 42 -2.44 -15.81 4.94
CA MET A 42 -2.67 -15.66 3.50
C MET A 42 -2.58 -14.22 3.01
N VAL A 43 -2.76 -13.24 3.90
CA VAL A 43 -2.74 -11.81 3.57
C VAL A 43 -1.45 -11.11 3.99
N HIS A 44 -0.44 -11.82 4.51
CA HIS A 44 0.87 -11.25 4.85
C HIS A 44 1.46 -10.39 3.72
N GLY A 45 1.59 -10.94 2.50
CA GLY A 45 2.16 -10.23 1.35
C GLY A 45 1.37 -8.97 0.96
N PRO A 46 0.06 -9.07 0.69
CA PRO A 46 -0.79 -7.90 0.43
C PRO A 46 -0.74 -6.85 1.56
N LEU A 47 -0.73 -7.29 2.82
CA LEU A 47 -0.73 -6.39 3.97
C LEU A 47 0.62 -5.66 4.13
N MET A 48 1.75 -6.35 3.93
CA MET A 48 3.08 -5.73 4.01
C MET A 48 3.36 -4.80 2.82
N ILE A 49 3.07 -5.24 1.59
CA ILE A 49 3.43 -4.49 0.39
C ILE A 49 2.38 -3.42 0.08
N SER A 50 1.12 -3.81 -0.16
CA SER A 50 0.08 -2.87 -0.54
C SER A 50 -0.49 -2.09 0.64
N GLY A 51 -0.57 -2.72 1.82
CA GLY A 51 -1.10 -2.09 3.04
C GLY A 51 -0.09 -1.15 3.72
N PHE A 52 1.00 -1.69 4.25
CA PHE A 52 1.99 -0.95 5.02
C PHE A 52 2.90 -0.07 4.12
N LEU A 53 3.75 -0.69 3.30
CA LEU A 53 4.74 0.04 2.48
C LEU A 53 4.05 0.94 1.45
N GLY A 54 3.01 0.45 0.77
CA GLY A 54 2.23 1.22 -0.19
C GLY A 54 1.63 2.48 0.43
N THR A 55 1.07 2.39 1.65
CA THR A 55 0.53 3.57 2.34
C THR A 55 1.62 4.56 2.71
N LEU A 56 2.76 4.08 3.21
CA LEU A 56 3.90 4.93 3.56
C LEU A 56 4.47 5.67 2.35
N ILE A 57 4.72 4.95 1.26
CA ILE A 57 5.26 5.53 0.03
C ILE A 57 4.27 6.56 -0.54
N CYS A 58 2.98 6.23 -0.59
CA CYS A 58 1.92 7.18 -0.94
C CYS A 58 1.95 8.43 -0.06
N LEU A 59 2.14 8.27 1.26
CA LEU A 59 2.15 9.38 2.19
C LEU A 59 3.34 10.29 1.97
N GLU A 60 4.54 9.73 1.87
CA GLU A 60 5.76 10.49 1.61
C GLU A 60 5.65 11.31 0.33
N ARG A 61 5.24 10.66 -0.78
CA ARG A 61 5.11 11.34 -2.08
C ARG A 61 3.99 12.37 -2.05
N ALA A 62 2.88 12.07 -1.38
CA ALA A 62 1.79 13.02 -1.22
C ALA A 62 2.20 14.26 -0.44
N VAL A 63 2.93 14.10 0.68
CA VAL A 63 3.42 15.21 1.50
C VAL A 63 4.38 16.10 0.72
N ALA A 64 5.28 15.52 -0.09
CA ALA A 64 6.18 16.27 -0.96
C ALA A 64 5.41 17.16 -1.96
N LEU A 65 4.27 16.70 -2.46
CA LEU A 65 3.42 17.45 -3.39
C LEU A 65 2.35 18.33 -2.71
N ALA A 66 2.11 18.18 -1.40
CA ALA A 66 0.96 18.77 -0.72
C ALA A 66 0.96 20.31 -0.71
N SER A 67 2.13 20.94 -0.87
CA SER A 67 2.26 22.40 -1.00
C SER A 67 1.59 22.94 -2.26
N ARG A 68 1.66 22.18 -3.37
CA ARG A 68 1.12 22.55 -4.68
C ARG A 68 -0.21 21.85 -4.98
N TYR A 69 -0.34 20.60 -4.58
CA TYR A 69 -1.50 19.74 -4.84
C TYR A 69 -2.04 19.21 -3.53
N LYS A 70 -2.85 19.99 -2.81
CA LYS A 70 -3.41 19.60 -1.50
C LYS A 70 -4.21 18.29 -1.53
N TRP A 71 -4.80 17.95 -2.68
CA TRP A 71 -5.53 16.69 -2.88
C TRP A 71 -4.63 15.45 -2.85
N SER A 72 -3.29 15.60 -2.98
CA SER A 72 -2.35 14.48 -2.97
C SER A 72 -2.49 13.63 -1.71
N LEU A 73 -2.86 14.24 -0.57
CA LEU A 73 -3.09 13.57 0.71
C LEU A 73 -4.31 12.63 0.71
N MET A 74 -5.19 12.71 -0.28
CA MET A 74 -6.28 11.75 -0.45
C MET A 74 -5.75 10.38 -0.89
N VAL A 75 -4.64 10.33 -1.63
CA VAL A 75 -4.04 9.06 -2.12
C VAL A 75 -3.65 8.11 -0.98
N PRO A 76 -2.80 8.52 -0.01
CA PRO A 76 -2.48 7.65 1.13
C PRO A 76 -3.70 7.37 2.00
N ALA A 77 -4.68 8.28 2.09
CA ALA A 77 -5.91 8.03 2.85
C ALA A 77 -6.75 6.91 2.23
N VAL A 78 -6.94 6.93 0.91
CA VAL A 78 -7.63 5.85 0.16
C VAL A 78 -6.88 4.54 0.32
N ASN A 79 -5.55 4.54 0.18
CA ASN A 79 -4.77 3.33 0.36
C ASN A 79 -4.84 2.77 1.79
N ALA A 80 -4.78 3.66 2.80
CA ALA A 80 -4.91 3.30 4.21
C ALA A 80 -6.28 2.65 4.51
N ILE A 81 -7.37 3.14 3.91
CA ILE A 81 -8.69 2.49 4.01
C ILE A 81 -8.62 1.07 3.47
N GLY A 82 -7.98 0.87 2.31
CA GLY A 82 -7.72 -0.47 1.76
C GLY A 82 -6.95 -1.38 2.72
N ALA A 83 -5.90 -0.86 3.37
CA ALA A 83 -5.12 -1.60 4.36
C ALA A 83 -5.96 -2.03 5.58
N VAL A 84 -6.80 -1.14 6.11
CA VAL A 84 -7.73 -1.47 7.21
C VAL A 84 -8.74 -2.52 6.77
N LEU A 85 -9.26 -2.42 5.55
CA LEU A 85 -10.18 -3.42 5.00
C LEU A 85 -9.52 -4.79 4.87
N VAL A 86 -8.23 -4.89 4.54
CA VAL A 86 -7.50 -6.16 4.56
C VAL A 86 -7.43 -6.73 5.98
N LEU A 87 -7.19 -5.91 7.00
CA LEU A 87 -7.14 -6.40 8.39
C LEU A 87 -8.49 -6.96 8.86
N ILE A 88 -9.60 -6.29 8.52
CA ILE A 88 -10.94 -6.64 8.99
C ILE A 88 -11.55 -7.78 8.15
N SER A 89 -11.46 -7.67 6.83
CA SER A 89 -12.17 -8.53 5.87
C SER A 89 -11.26 -9.48 5.08
N ARG A 90 -9.95 -9.45 5.36
CA ARG A 90 -8.90 -10.27 4.73
C ARG A 90 -8.78 -9.99 3.24
N ASP A 91 -9.44 -10.79 2.41
CA ASP A 91 -9.30 -10.75 0.95
C ASP A 91 -10.61 -10.34 0.25
N ALA A 92 -11.31 -9.36 0.82
CA ALA A 92 -12.53 -8.84 0.20
C ALA A 92 -12.22 -8.00 -1.05
N ALA A 93 -13.06 -8.11 -2.07
CA ALA A 93 -12.93 -7.33 -3.32
C ALA A 93 -12.86 -5.81 -3.07
N ILE A 94 -13.59 -5.32 -2.05
CA ILE A 94 -13.57 -3.91 -1.67
C ILE A 94 -12.19 -3.47 -1.15
N ALA A 95 -11.47 -4.32 -0.40
CA ALA A 95 -10.12 -4.01 0.06
C ALA A 95 -9.17 -3.87 -1.15
N ARG A 96 -9.23 -4.83 -2.09
CA ARG A 96 -8.45 -4.82 -3.33
C ARG A 96 -8.74 -3.58 -4.17
N LEU A 97 -10.01 -3.14 -4.25
CA LEU A 97 -10.41 -1.96 -5.00
C LEU A 97 -9.76 -0.69 -4.44
N PHE A 98 -9.81 -0.50 -3.11
CA PHE A 98 -9.19 0.66 -2.46
C PHE A 98 -7.66 0.66 -2.61
N LEU A 99 -7.01 -0.51 -2.49
CA LEU A 99 -5.57 -0.64 -2.71
C LEU A 99 -5.18 -0.37 -4.18
N THR A 100 -6.01 -0.82 -5.13
CA THR A 100 -5.83 -0.52 -6.56
C THR A 100 -5.97 0.98 -6.82
N ALA A 101 -6.99 1.62 -6.24
CA ALA A 101 -7.16 3.07 -6.33
C ALA A 101 -5.99 3.85 -5.70
N GLY A 102 -5.45 3.37 -4.57
CA GLY A 102 -4.25 3.90 -3.95
C GLY A 102 -3.03 3.83 -4.88
N SER A 103 -2.80 2.67 -5.52
CA SER A 103 -1.71 2.51 -6.49
C SER A 103 -1.87 3.36 -7.74
N LEU A 104 -3.10 3.56 -8.23
CA LEU A 104 -3.38 4.49 -9.33
C LEU A 104 -3.04 5.92 -8.91
N GLY A 105 -3.43 6.32 -7.69
CA GLY A 105 -3.09 7.62 -7.13
C GLY A 105 -1.57 7.83 -7.02
N LEU A 106 -0.80 6.79 -6.66
CA LEU A 106 0.65 6.86 -6.61
C LEU A 106 1.27 7.07 -8.01
N VAL A 107 0.77 6.36 -9.03
CA VAL A 107 1.19 6.56 -10.43
C VAL A 107 0.92 8.00 -10.87
N ILE A 108 -0.24 8.56 -10.52
CA ILE A 108 -0.56 9.96 -10.84
C ILE A 108 0.40 10.91 -10.12
N LEU A 109 0.68 10.70 -8.83
CA LEU A 109 1.65 11.48 -8.05
C LEU A 109 3.03 11.47 -8.71
N PHE A 110 3.53 10.31 -9.12
CA PHE A 110 4.81 10.23 -9.84
C PHE A 110 4.76 10.91 -11.21
N GLY A 111 3.67 10.79 -11.96
CA GLY A 111 3.47 11.53 -13.21
C GLY A 111 3.55 13.05 -13.02
N LEU A 112 3.01 13.57 -11.91
CA LEU A 112 3.15 14.98 -11.55
C LEU A 112 4.59 15.34 -11.15
N MET A 113 5.26 14.48 -10.38
CA MET A 113 6.67 14.69 -10.01
C MET A 113 7.59 14.73 -11.23
N ILE A 114 7.41 13.83 -12.20
CA ILE A 114 8.16 13.83 -13.47
C ILE A 114 7.95 15.13 -14.24
N ARG A 115 6.72 15.65 -14.27
CA ARG A 115 6.43 16.92 -14.95
C ARG A 115 7.05 18.14 -14.26
N LEU A 116 7.20 18.10 -12.93
CA LEU A 116 7.79 19.20 -12.17
C LEU A 116 9.31 19.15 -12.17
N HIS A 117 9.88 17.98 -11.88
CA HIS A 117 11.31 17.75 -11.71
C HIS A 117 11.68 16.36 -12.27
N PRO A 118 11.88 16.25 -13.59
CA PRO A 118 12.26 14.99 -14.20
C PRO A 118 13.67 14.59 -13.77
N SER A 119 13.78 13.42 -13.13
CA SER A 119 15.06 12.77 -12.83
C SER A 119 14.97 11.26 -13.12
N ARG A 120 16.13 10.62 -13.31
CA ARG A 120 16.20 9.18 -13.58
C ARG A 120 15.65 8.37 -12.40
N ASP A 121 15.91 8.81 -11.17
CA ASP A 121 15.44 8.14 -9.97
C ASP A 121 13.91 8.15 -9.89
N VAL A 122 13.28 9.31 -10.15
CA VAL A 122 11.82 9.43 -10.15
C VAL A 122 11.19 8.58 -11.26
N LEU A 123 11.87 8.44 -12.40
CA LEU A 123 11.40 7.56 -13.47
C LEU A 123 11.40 6.09 -13.04
N MET A 124 12.46 5.61 -12.36
CA MET A 124 12.52 4.24 -11.86
C MET A 124 11.43 3.98 -10.83
N MET A 125 11.26 4.88 -9.85
CA MET A 125 10.19 4.77 -8.85
C MET A 125 8.79 4.79 -9.50
N ALA A 126 8.61 5.55 -10.59
CA ALA A 126 7.35 5.57 -11.34
C ALA A 126 7.08 4.23 -12.04
N LEU A 127 8.10 3.57 -12.60
CA LEU A 127 7.97 2.21 -13.14
C LEU A 127 7.62 1.21 -12.04
N GLY A 128 8.20 1.37 -10.85
CA GLY A 128 7.80 0.63 -9.65
C GLY A 128 6.30 0.83 -9.34
N ALA A 129 5.83 2.06 -9.29
CA ALA A 129 4.41 2.36 -9.04
C ALA A 129 3.47 1.80 -10.12
N VAL A 130 3.88 1.81 -11.39
CA VAL A 130 3.11 1.17 -12.47
C VAL A 130 3.08 -0.34 -12.27
N SER A 131 4.19 -0.97 -11.91
CA SER A 131 4.24 -2.40 -11.59
C SER A 131 3.29 -2.74 -10.45
N TRP A 132 3.26 -1.93 -9.40
CA TRP A 132 2.33 -2.08 -8.30
C TRP A 132 0.87 -1.99 -8.73
N LEU A 133 0.52 -0.99 -9.56
CA LEU A 133 -0.82 -0.82 -10.10
C LEU A 133 -1.26 -2.02 -10.92
N VAL A 134 -0.41 -2.50 -11.83
CA VAL A 134 -0.71 -3.70 -12.63
C VAL A 134 -0.92 -4.92 -11.72
N GLY A 135 -0.06 -5.10 -10.71
CA GLY A 135 -0.22 -6.19 -9.74
C GLY A 135 -1.54 -6.12 -8.96
N ASN A 136 -1.93 -4.93 -8.51
CA ASN A 136 -3.20 -4.72 -7.81
C ASN A 136 -4.43 -4.91 -8.71
N VAL A 137 -4.37 -4.47 -9.98
CA VAL A 137 -5.44 -4.72 -10.97
C VAL A 137 -5.62 -6.21 -11.21
N LEU A 138 -4.52 -6.95 -11.40
CA LEU A 138 -4.58 -8.41 -11.59
C LEU A 138 -5.12 -9.12 -10.35
N TRP A 139 -4.72 -8.69 -9.15
CA TRP A 139 -5.25 -9.25 -7.91
C TRP A 139 -6.73 -8.92 -7.70
N LEU A 140 -7.15 -7.70 -8.07
CA LEU A 140 -8.56 -7.30 -8.09
C LEU A 140 -9.38 -8.15 -9.08
N ALA A 141 -8.79 -8.50 -10.22
CA ALA A 141 -9.39 -9.42 -11.20
C ALA A 141 -9.44 -10.89 -10.74
N GLY A 142 -8.91 -11.20 -9.55
CA GLY A 142 -8.97 -12.54 -8.94
C GLY A 142 -7.78 -13.43 -9.23
N LEU A 143 -6.70 -12.91 -9.83
CA LEU A 143 -5.47 -13.69 -9.98
C LEU A 143 -4.86 -14.04 -8.61
N PRO A 144 -4.28 -15.24 -8.47
CA PRO A 144 -3.73 -15.68 -7.20
C PRO A 144 -2.47 -14.90 -6.82
N ILE A 145 -2.23 -14.76 -5.50
CA ILE A 145 -1.14 -13.96 -4.93
C ILE A 145 0.24 -14.37 -5.48
N ASN A 146 0.47 -15.67 -5.71
CA ASN A 146 1.73 -16.19 -6.23
C ASN A 146 2.08 -15.71 -7.65
N GLN A 147 1.10 -15.26 -8.45
CA GLN A 147 1.34 -14.71 -9.79
C GLN A 147 1.58 -13.20 -9.73
N VAL A 148 0.87 -12.49 -8.87
CA VAL A 148 0.95 -11.02 -8.77
C VAL A 148 2.12 -10.55 -7.91
N VAL A 149 2.64 -11.39 -6.99
CA VAL A 149 3.70 -11.01 -6.05
C VAL A 149 4.95 -10.48 -6.75
N HIS A 150 5.29 -10.99 -7.93
CA HIS A 150 6.47 -10.53 -8.68
C HIS A 150 6.37 -9.05 -9.08
N LEU A 151 5.18 -8.57 -9.43
CA LEU A 151 4.93 -7.16 -9.74
C LEU A 151 5.01 -6.29 -8.49
N TRP A 152 4.51 -6.80 -7.36
CA TRP A 152 4.66 -6.14 -6.06
C TRP A 152 6.10 -6.12 -5.56
N THR A 153 6.90 -7.14 -5.88
CA THR A 153 8.34 -7.15 -5.59
C THR A 153 9.07 -6.14 -6.49
N ALA A 154 8.75 -6.08 -7.79
CA ALA A 154 9.31 -5.08 -8.70
C ALA A 154 9.04 -3.64 -8.22
N PHE A 155 7.84 -3.38 -7.67
CA PHE A 155 7.52 -2.09 -7.05
C PHE A 155 8.47 -1.67 -5.93
N LEU A 156 8.95 -2.61 -5.11
CA LEU A 156 9.86 -2.30 -4.01
C LEU A 156 11.32 -2.21 -4.43
N ILE A 157 11.67 -2.77 -5.60
CA ILE A 157 13.03 -2.80 -6.12
C ILE A 157 13.34 -1.58 -7.01
N LEU A 158 12.34 -1.11 -7.78
CA LEU A 158 12.44 0.01 -8.73
C LEU A 158 12.17 1.36 -8.06
#